data_AF-A0A8B3TFT9-F1
#
_entry.id   AF-A0A8B3TFT9-F1
#
_cell.length_a   1.000
_cell.length_b   1.000
_cell.length_c   1.000
_cell.angle_alpha   90.00
_cell.angle_beta   90.00
_cell.angle_gamma   90.00
#
_symmetry.space_group_name_H-M   'P 1'
#
loop_
_entity.id
_entity.type
_entity.pdbx_description
1 polymer ?
#
loop_
_entity_poly.entity_id
_entity_poly.type
_entity_poly.pdbx_seq_one_letter_code
_entity_poly.pdbx_strand_id
1 'polypeptide(L)'
;MYFFNRLTQGFFLAGIHAIPEGSVEISEETYRTLLEGQSEGKQIISDERGYPVLIEPQPSPYHRLQGGKWVMDEARQGERLCEQRNQVRSKINAKRDACVNGGVYVPAIEKWVDTDEKGRATLVEIKADFDLN
;
A
#
# COMPACT_ATOMS: atom_id res chain seq x y z
N MET A 1 4.85 9.73 -40.67
CA MET A 1 3.83 10.19 -39.71
C MET A 1 3.83 9.22 -38.54
N TYR A 2 3.93 9.72 -37.31
CA TYR A 2 3.95 8.90 -36.10
C TYR A 2 2.55 8.87 -35.48
N PHE A 3 2.21 7.75 -34.86
CA PHE A 3 0.92 7.52 -34.24
C PHE A 3 1.15 6.94 -32.84
N PHE A 4 0.34 7.36 -31.88
CA PHE A 4 0.35 6.83 -30.53
C PHE A 4 -1.00 6.19 -30.23
N ASN A 5 -0.98 4.97 -29.71
CA ASN A 5 -2.21 4.27 -29.34
C ASN A 5 -2.35 4.21 -27.82
N ARG A 6 -3.48 4.71 -27.31
CA ARG A 6 -3.76 4.74 -25.87
C ARG A 6 -3.95 3.35 -25.24
N LEU A 7 -4.41 2.36 -26.01
CA LEU A 7 -4.71 1.01 -25.50
C LEU A 7 -3.43 0.21 -25.32
N THR A 8 -2.54 0.26 -26.31
CA THR A 8 -1.26 -0.45 -26.25
C THR A 8 -0.16 0.37 -25.60
N GLN A 9 -0.41 1.67 -25.33
CA GLN A 9 0.59 2.65 -24.90
C GLN A 9 1.86 2.63 -25.77
N GLY A 10 1.68 2.38 -27.07
CA GLY A 10 2.76 2.15 -28.03
C GLY A 10 2.77 3.17 -29.16
N PHE A 11 3.94 3.35 -29.77
CA PHE A 11 4.14 4.17 -30.95
C PHE A 11 4.12 3.33 -32.23
N PHE A 12 3.53 3.88 -33.28
CA PHE A 12 3.39 3.26 -34.59
C PHE A 12 3.80 4.26 -35.67
N LEU A 13 4.61 3.82 -36.62
CA LEU A 13 5.02 4.62 -37.78
C LEU A 13 4.20 4.22 -39.01
N ALA A 14 3.53 5.19 -39.63
CA ALA A 14 2.86 4.97 -40.91
C ALA A 14 3.87 4.54 -41.97
N GLY A 15 3.54 3.47 -42.70
CA GLY A 15 4.38 2.88 -43.74
C GLY A 15 5.23 1.69 -43.28
N ILE A 16 5.40 1.50 -41.96
CA ILE A 16 6.06 0.31 -41.40
C ILE A 16 5.06 -0.54 -40.61
N HIS A 17 4.18 0.10 -39.83
CA HIS A 17 3.25 -0.59 -38.94
C HIS A 17 1.80 -0.45 -39.41
N ALA A 18 1.00 -1.49 -39.15
CA ALA A 18 -0.45 -1.39 -39.20
C ALA A 18 -0.92 -0.54 -38.00
N ILE A 19 -1.62 0.56 -38.27
CA ILE A 19 -2.05 1.51 -37.24
C ILE A 19 -3.34 1.00 -36.60
N PRO A 20 -3.36 0.69 -35.29
CA PRO A 20 -4.56 0.24 -34.63
C PRO A 20 -5.62 1.35 -34.58
N GLU A 21 -6.89 0.95 -34.48
CA GLU A 21 -8.00 1.89 -34.34
C GLU A 21 -7.87 2.70 -33.03
N GLY A 22 -8.24 3.99 -33.09
CA GLY A 22 -8.10 4.92 -31.97
C GLY A 22 -6.66 5.41 -31.72
N SER A 23 -5.76 5.23 -32.69
CA SER A 23 -4.43 5.84 -32.64
C SER A 23 -4.49 7.32 -33.01
N VAL A 24 -3.76 8.15 -32.27
CA VAL A 24 -3.69 9.59 -32.46
C VAL A 24 -2.41 9.94 -33.19
N GLU A 25 -2.50 10.76 -34.23
CA GLU A 25 -1.33 11.25 -34.94
C GLU A 25 -0.53 12.23 -34.07
N ILE A 26 0.80 12.07 -34.06
CA ILE A 26 1.74 12.94 -33.36
C ILE A 26 2.84 13.41 -34.31
N SER A 27 3.37 14.59 -34.04
CA SER A 27 4.53 15.10 -34.79
C SER A 27 5.80 14.33 -34.41
N GLU A 28 6.79 14.35 -35.29
CA GLU A 28 8.11 13.78 -35.02
C GLU A 28 8.82 14.46 -33.85
N GLU A 29 8.61 15.77 -33.67
CA GLU A 29 9.13 16.53 -32.53
C GLU A 29 8.53 16.00 -31.22
N THR A 30 7.20 15.85 -31.16
CA THR A 30 6.52 15.26 -30.00
C THR A 30 7.03 13.86 -29.72
N TYR A 31 7.18 13.02 -30.75
CA TYR A 31 7.74 11.66 -30.59
C TYR A 31 9.15 11.68 -29.97
N ARG A 32 10.03 12.57 -30.43
CA ARG A 32 11.39 12.71 -29.85
C ARG A 32 11.35 13.17 -28.40
N THR A 33 10.58 14.20 -28.08
CA THR A 33 10.45 14.71 -26.70
C THR A 33 9.95 13.62 -25.75
N LEU A 34 9.01 12.78 -26.18
CA LEU A 34 8.50 11.65 -25.39
C LEU A 34 9.58 10.61 -25.13
N LEU A 35 10.38 10.26 -26.15
CA LEU A 35 11.49 9.31 -25.99
C LEU A 35 12.60 9.86 -25.07
N GLU A 36 12.93 11.14 -25.20
CA GLU A 36 13.90 11.80 -24.32
C GLU A 36 13.41 11.79 -22.88
N GLY A 37 12.15 12.19 -22.63
CA GLY A 37 11.56 12.11 -21.30
C GLY A 37 11.52 10.69 -20.74
N GLN A 38 11.25 9.68 -21.57
CA GLN A 38 11.33 8.29 -21.15
C GLN A 38 12.77 7.89 -20.74
N SER A 39 13.78 8.38 -21.45
CA SER A 39 15.20 8.14 -21.10
C SER A 39 15.62 8.84 -19.81
N GLU A 40 14.97 9.95 -19.46
CA GLU A 40 15.13 10.64 -18.17
C GLU A 40 14.41 9.91 -17.01
N GLY A 41 13.64 8.85 -17.29
CA GLY A 41 12.92 8.06 -16.31
C GLY A 41 11.44 8.45 -16.12
N LYS A 42 10.91 9.37 -16.94
CA LYS A 42 9.48 9.71 -16.96
C LYS A 42 8.66 8.60 -17.61
N GLN A 43 7.37 8.55 -17.29
CA GLN A 43 6.42 7.62 -17.89
C GLN A 43 5.57 8.34 -18.93
N ILE A 44 5.27 7.66 -20.03
CA ILE A 44 4.38 8.16 -21.08
C ILE A 44 2.99 7.58 -20.82
N ILE A 45 2.01 8.45 -20.60
CA ILE A 45 0.61 8.09 -20.42
C ILE A 45 -0.26 8.71 -21.51
N SER A 46 -1.48 8.20 -21.69
CA SER A 46 -2.49 8.87 -22.52
C SER A 46 -3.31 9.84 -21.68
N ASP A 47 -3.52 11.05 -22.20
CA ASP A 47 -4.49 11.99 -21.68
C ASP A 47 -5.93 11.58 -22.05
N GLU A 48 -6.94 12.27 -21.52
CA GLU A 48 -8.37 12.03 -21.80
C GLU A 48 -8.70 12.09 -23.29
N ARG A 49 -7.94 12.88 -24.06
CA ARG A 49 -8.07 13.03 -25.51
C ARG A 49 -7.29 11.99 -26.31
N GLY A 50 -6.57 11.07 -25.65
CA GLY A 50 -5.77 10.02 -26.28
C GLY A 50 -4.37 10.46 -26.71
N TYR A 51 -3.97 11.70 -26.44
CA TYR A 51 -2.62 12.20 -26.73
C TYR A 51 -1.60 11.70 -25.70
N PRO A 52 -0.36 11.39 -26.10
CA PRO A 52 0.69 11.02 -25.18
C PRO A 52 1.17 12.22 -24.37
N VAL A 53 1.31 12.05 -23.06
CA VAL A 53 1.81 13.04 -22.10
C VAL A 53 2.89 12.40 -21.23
N LEU A 54 3.96 13.15 -20.95
CA LEU A 54 5.00 12.75 -20.02
C LEU A 54 4.57 13.08 -18.59
N ILE A 55 4.68 12.10 -17.71
CA ILE A 55 4.52 12.28 -16.28
C ILE A 55 5.75 11.75 -15.54
N GLU A 56 6.02 12.31 -14.36
CA GLU A 56 7.04 11.76 -13.47
C GLU A 56 6.73 10.29 -13.13
N PRO A 57 7.75 9.46 -12.83
CA PRO A 57 7.51 8.10 -12.39
C PRO A 57 6.76 8.08 -11.06
N GLN A 58 6.02 6.99 -10.82
CA GLN A 58 5.31 6.80 -9.57
C GLN A 58 6.28 6.87 -8.37
N PRO A 59 6.15 7.84 -7.46
CA PRO A 59 7.11 8.02 -6.37
C PRO A 59 7.02 6.92 -5.32
N SER A 60 5.84 6.32 -5.13
CA SER A 60 5.70 5.09 -4.34
C SER A 60 4.43 4.31 -4.72
N PRO A 61 4.35 3.01 -4.38
CA PRO A 61 3.16 2.18 -4.63
C PRO A 61 1.86 2.68 -3.99
N TYR A 62 1.97 3.67 -3.09
CA TYR A 62 0.84 4.30 -2.40
C TYR A 62 0.33 5.55 -3.12
N HIS A 63 0.95 5.97 -4.21
CA HIS A 63 0.49 7.09 -5.01
C HIS A 63 -0.39 6.60 -6.15
N ARG A 64 -1.58 7.18 -6.28
CA ARG A 64 -2.48 6.97 -7.40
C ARG A 64 -2.37 8.16 -8.34
N LEU A 65 -2.33 7.90 -9.64
CA LEU A 65 -2.39 8.96 -10.64
C LEU A 65 -3.83 9.52 -10.69
N GLN A 66 -4.00 10.79 -10.34
CA GLN A 66 -5.25 11.54 -10.51
C GLN A 66 -4.96 12.82 -11.31
N GLY A 67 -5.57 12.96 -12.49
CA GLY A 67 -5.44 14.17 -13.32
C GLY A 67 -3.99 14.53 -13.69
N GLY A 68 -3.15 13.53 -13.98
CA GLY A 68 -1.74 13.75 -14.32
C GLY A 68 -0.82 14.07 -13.13
N LYS A 69 -1.32 14.01 -11.88
CA LYS A 69 -0.50 14.17 -10.67
C LYS A 69 -0.57 12.92 -9.79
N TRP A 70 0.55 12.60 -9.15
CA TRP A 70 0.63 11.55 -8.16
C TRP A 70 0.03 12.04 -6.84
N VAL A 71 -1.15 11.54 -6.49
CA VAL A 71 -1.83 11.84 -5.22
C VAL A 71 -1.69 10.64 -4.31
N MET A 72 -1.38 10.87 -3.03
CA MET A 72 -1.26 9.81 -2.04
C MET A 72 -2.63 9.21 -1.72
N ASP A 73 -2.75 7.88 -1.76
CA ASP A 73 -4.00 7.18 -1.49
C ASP A 73 -4.26 7.10 0.02
N GLU A 74 -5.10 8.00 0.54
CA GLU A 74 -5.47 8.07 1.96
C GLU A 74 -6.19 6.80 2.44
N ALA A 75 -6.90 6.09 1.56
CA ALA A 75 -7.63 4.87 1.92
C ALA A 75 -6.68 3.75 2.39
N ARG A 76 -5.47 3.67 1.81
CA ARG A 76 -4.43 2.70 2.20
C ARG A 76 -3.63 3.13 3.43
N GLN A 77 -3.78 4.37 3.90
CA GLN A 77 -3.10 4.82 5.12
C GLN A 77 -3.70 4.18 6.37
N GLY A 78 -5.02 3.96 6.39
CA GLY A 78 -5.73 3.34 7.51
C GLY A 78 -5.30 1.89 7.76
N GLU A 79 -5.18 1.10 6.68
CA GLU A 79 -4.70 -0.28 6.72
C GLU A 79 -3.25 -0.33 7.22
N ARG A 80 -2.36 0.51 6.66
CA ARG A 80 -0.96 0.61 7.09
C ARG A 80 -0.84 0.97 8.58
N LEU A 81 -1.66 1.90 9.06
CA LEU A 81 -1.69 2.27 10.48
C LEU A 81 -2.16 1.11 11.37
N CYS A 82 -3.16 0.35 10.93
CA CYS A 82 -3.65 -0.84 11.64
C CYS A 82 -2.57 -1.94 11.69
N GLU A 83 -1.93 -2.24 10.56
CA GLU A 83 -0.83 -3.20 10.48
C GLU A 83 0.36 -2.79 11.33
N GLN A 84 0.78 -1.52 11.26
CA GLN A 84 1.86 -0.99 12.10
C GLN A 84 1.51 -1.08 13.59
N ARG A 85 0.27 -0.74 13.98
CA ARG A 85 -0.21 -0.88 15.36
C ARG A 85 -0.19 -2.34 15.82
N ASN A 86 -0.61 -3.28 14.97
CA ASN A 86 -0.60 -4.71 15.27
C ASN A 86 0.82 -5.26 15.39
N GLN A 87 1.73 -4.84 14.52
CA GLN A 87 3.14 -5.26 14.57
C GLN A 87 3.84 -4.73 15.83
N VAL A 88 3.55 -3.48 16.23
CA VAL A 88 4.06 -2.91 17.48
C VAL A 88 3.46 -3.63 18.69
N ARG A 89 2.15 -3.89 18.71
CA ARG A 89 1.50 -4.70 19.76
C ARG A 89 2.12 -6.08 19.89
N SER A 90 2.34 -6.78 18.78
CA SER A 90 2.98 -8.09 18.75
C SER A 90 4.39 -8.04 19.33
N LYS A 91 5.20 -7.04 18.96
CA LYS A 91 6.54 -6.84 19.53
C LYS A 91 6.52 -6.51 21.02
N ILE A 92 5.55 -5.72 21.49
CA ILE A 92 5.37 -5.42 22.91
C ILE A 92 5.00 -6.69 23.67
N ASN A 93 4.06 -7.49 23.15
CA ASN A 93 3.66 -8.75 23.76
C ASN A 93 4.83 -9.73 23.78
N ALA A 94 5.54 -9.93 22.67
CA ALA A 94 6.72 -10.79 22.63
C ALA A 94 7.82 -10.33 23.60
N LYS A 95 8.04 -9.01 23.74
CA LYS A 95 8.97 -8.48 24.73
C LYS A 95 8.47 -8.68 26.16
N ARG A 96 7.15 -8.55 26.41
CA ARG A 96 6.56 -8.85 27.71
C ARG A 96 6.69 -10.34 28.04
N ASP A 97 6.38 -11.23 27.12
CA ASP A 97 6.51 -12.67 27.30
C ASP A 97 7.98 -13.09 27.52
N ALA A 98 8.92 -12.44 26.82
CA ALA A 98 10.35 -12.67 27.00
C ALA A 98 10.91 -12.10 28.32
N CYS A 99 10.33 -11.01 28.84
CA CYS A 99 10.76 -10.37 30.08
C CYS A 99 10.01 -10.85 31.33
N VAL A 100 8.80 -11.40 31.18
CA VAL A 100 7.90 -11.77 32.27
C VAL A 100 7.53 -13.23 32.12
N ASN A 101 8.11 -14.06 32.97
CA ASN A 101 7.70 -15.45 33.17
C ASN A 101 6.35 -15.51 33.93
N GLY A 102 5.27 -14.91 33.41
CA GLY A 102 3.97 -15.00 34.06
C GLY A 102 2.83 -14.08 33.57
N GLY A 103 2.17 -14.43 32.46
CA GLY A 103 0.80 -13.97 32.20
C GLY A 103 0.27 -14.33 30.81
N VAL A 104 -1.01 -14.68 30.71
CA VAL A 104 -1.72 -15.02 29.47
C VAL A 104 -2.88 -14.04 29.25
N TYR A 105 -2.97 -13.48 28.05
CA TYR A 105 -4.14 -12.70 27.63
C TYR A 105 -5.30 -13.60 27.24
N VAL A 106 -6.50 -13.37 27.80
CA VAL A 106 -7.69 -14.17 27.53
C VAL A 106 -8.69 -13.35 26.69
N PRO A 107 -8.87 -13.65 25.38
CA PRO A 107 -9.72 -12.87 24.49
C PRO A 107 -11.20 -12.85 24.88
N ALA A 108 -11.70 -13.92 25.50
CA ALA A 108 -13.10 -14.03 25.91
C ALA A 108 -13.53 -12.99 26.97
N ILE A 109 -12.56 -12.41 27.70
CA ILE A 109 -12.80 -11.42 28.75
C ILE A 109 -12.06 -10.09 28.49
N GLU A 110 -11.38 -9.98 27.34
CA GLU A 110 -10.57 -8.82 26.94
C GLU A 110 -9.58 -8.33 28.03
N LYS A 111 -9.01 -9.25 28.81
CA LYS A 111 -8.14 -8.94 29.96
C LYS A 111 -6.90 -9.83 30.01
N TRP A 112 -5.84 -9.29 30.62
CA TRP A 112 -4.59 -9.99 30.94
C TRP A 112 -4.71 -10.71 32.28
N VAL A 113 -4.26 -11.97 32.35
CA VAL A 113 -4.25 -12.79 33.57
C VAL A 113 -2.82 -13.22 33.85
N ASP A 114 -2.23 -12.78 34.97
CA ASP A 114 -0.83 -13.06 35.31
C ASP A 114 -0.66 -14.50 35.86
N THR A 115 0.44 -15.17 35.50
CA THR A 115 0.77 -16.57 35.90
C THR A 115 1.84 -16.63 36.99
N ASP A 116 2.13 -15.53 37.69
CA ASP A 116 3.05 -15.55 38.82
C ASP A 116 2.38 -16.13 40.09
N GLU A 117 3.20 -16.53 41.06
CA GLU A 117 2.74 -17.12 42.33
C GLU A 117 1.92 -16.13 43.19
N LYS A 118 1.94 -14.82 42.88
CA LYS A 118 1.09 -13.80 43.50
C LYS A 118 -0.32 -13.74 42.88
N GLY A 119 -0.48 -14.06 41.60
CA GLY A 119 -1.79 -14.20 40.95
C GLY A 119 -2.57 -15.41 41.46
N ARG A 120 -1.88 -16.49 41.85
CA ARG A 120 -2.50 -17.66 42.51
C ARG A 120 -3.08 -17.33 43.88
N ALA A 121 -2.46 -16.44 44.65
CA ALA A 121 -2.99 -16.03 45.97
C ALA A 121 -4.36 -15.35 45.83
N THR A 122 -4.51 -14.45 44.86
CA THR A 122 -5.79 -13.77 44.60
C THR A 122 -6.88 -14.71 44.10
N LEU A 123 -6.52 -15.74 43.31
CA LEU A 123 -7.47 -16.72 42.79
C LEU A 123 -7.88 -17.77 43.84
N VAL A 124 -6.99 -18.12 44.78
CA VAL A 124 -7.28 -18.99 45.94
C VAL A 124 -8.13 -18.26 46.99
N GLU A 125 -7.87 -16.98 47.25
CA GLU A 125 -8.71 -16.15 48.14
C GLU A 125 -10.15 -16.02 47.60
N ILE A 126 -10.30 -15.73 46.30
CA ILE A 126 -11.63 -15.65 45.67
C ILE A 126 -12.36 -17.01 45.68
N LYS A 127 -11.63 -18.13 45.59
CA LYS A 127 -12.22 -19.48 45.71
C LYS A 127 -12.67 -19.78 47.15
N ALA A 128 -11.90 -19.36 48.16
CA ALA A 128 -12.23 -19.58 49.56
C ALA A 128 -13.48 -18.79 50.00
N ASP A 129 -13.68 -17.57 49.52
CA ASP A 129 -14.88 -16.77 49.79
C ASP A 129 -16.15 -17.35 49.13
N PHE A 130 -16.00 -18.09 48.03
CA PHE A 130 -17.13 -18.72 47.33
C PHE A 130 -17.56 -20.06 47.96
N ASP A 131 -16.63 -20.77 48.62
CA ASP A 131 -16.91 -22.04 49.31
C ASP A 131 -17.45 -21.83 50.75
N LEU A 132 -17.49 -20.59 51.25
CA LEU A 132 -17.96 -20.21 52.60
C LEU A 132 -19.38 -19.58 52.64
N ASN A 133 -20.08 -19.51 51.50
CA ASN A 133 -21.50 -19.10 51.43
C ASN A 133 -22.41 -20.26 51.03
#